data_AF-A0A250F2F1-F1
#
_entry.id   AF-A0A250F2F1-F1
#
_cell.length_a   1.000
_cell.length_b   1.000
_cell.length_c   1.000
_cell.angle_alpha   90.00
_cell.angle_beta   90.00
_cell.angle_gamma   90.00
#
_symmetry.space_group_name_H-M   'P 1'
#
loop_
_entity.id
_entity.type
_entity.pdbx_description
1 polymer ?
#
loop_
_entity_poly.entity_id
_entity_poly.type
_entity_poly.pdbx_seq_one_letter_code
_entity_poly.pdbx_strand_id
1 'polypeptide(L)'
;MYILLHRQNDRTSNNIKHINSMKALELKDLKAGNIYKRVDKNYYTEYSAYVEVISEGLRVYCNYFFIMYNEQGEVAYFYVNKNCQLKEIQTLYARYELSTEKEFKAALKMIKDSLTF
;
A
#
# COMPACT_ATOMS: atom_id res chain seq x y z
N MET A 1 22.87 -50.11 5.30
CA MET A 1 22.02 -51.01 4.49
C MET A 1 20.96 -50.15 3.83
N TYR A 2 20.90 -50.23 2.50
CA TYR A 2 20.11 -49.43 1.55
C TYR A 2 18.59 -49.42 1.90
N ILE A 3 17.79 -48.42 1.51
CA ILE A 3 17.31 -48.19 0.12
C ILE A 3 16.87 -46.73 -0.09
N LEU A 4 17.36 -46.14 -1.20
CA LEU A 4 16.78 -44.97 -1.87
C LEU A 4 15.45 -45.37 -2.52
N LEU A 5 14.38 -44.61 -2.27
CA LEU A 5 13.21 -44.60 -3.15
C LEU A 5 13.14 -43.25 -3.87
N HIS A 6 13.80 -43.24 -5.01
CA HIS A 6 13.61 -42.27 -6.07
C HIS A 6 12.18 -42.46 -6.61
N ARG A 7 11.33 -41.45 -6.50
CA ARG A 7 10.14 -41.34 -7.35
C ARG A 7 9.97 -39.89 -7.78
N GLN A 8 10.74 -39.55 -8.81
CA GLN A 8 10.35 -38.50 -9.74
C GLN A 8 9.08 -38.99 -10.43
N ASN A 9 7.95 -38.34 -10.15
CA ASN A 9 6.89 -38.21 -11.13
C ASN A 9 6.89 -36.75 -11.56
N ASP A 10 7.46 -36.57 -12.75
CA ASP A 10 7.32 -35.40 -13.57
C ASP A 10 5.86 -35.04 -13.81
N ARG A 11 5.66 -33.74 -14.03
CA ARG A 11 4.47 -33.03 -14.49
C ARG A 11 3.55 -32.51 -13.40
N THR A 12 3.57 -31.18 -13.34
CA THR A 12 2.59 -30.27 -12.74
C THR A 12 2.82 -29.90 -11.27
N SER A 13 4.05 -29.54 -10.90
CA SER A 13 4.26 -28.57 -9.83
C SER A 13 4.57 -27.20 -10.43
N ASN A 14 3.50 -26.61 -10.93
CA ASN A 14 3.26 -25.18 -11.14
C ASN A 14 4.36 -24.26 -10.60
N ASN A 15 5.07 -23.59 -11.51
CA ASN A 15 5.16 -22.13 -11.63
C ASN A 15 5.14 -21.22 -10.37
N ILE A 16 5.54 -21.68 -9.19
CA ILE A 16 5.80 -20.78 -8.05
C ILE A 16 7.23 -20.23 -8.18
N LYS A 17 7.51 -19.58 -9.31
CA LYS A 17 8.64 -18.66 -9.49
C LYS A 17 8.20 -17.19 -9.49
N HIS A 18 6.94 -16.92 -9.20
CA HIS A 18 6.46 -15.58 -8.84
C HIS A 18 6.25 -15.47 -7.34
N ILE A 19 7.33 -15.65 -6.57
CA ILE A 19 7.40 -14.93 -5.29
C ILE A 19 7.55 -13.47 -5.70
N ASN A 20 6.46 -12.72 -5.53
CA ASN A 20 6.34 -11.28 -5.77
C ASN A 20 7.49 -10.52 -5.10
N SER A 21 8.64 -10.46 -5.77
CA SER A 21 9.57 -9.35 -5.63
C SER A 21 8.95 -8.17 -6.37
N MET A 22 7.83 -7.65 -5.86
CA MET A 22 7.37 -6.33 -6.28
C MET A 22 8.46 -5.37 -5.82
N LYS A 23 9.21 -4.83 -6.78
CA LYS A 23 10.12 -3.71 -6.52
C LYS A 23 9.32 -2.66 -5.77
N ALA A 24 9.84 -2.21 -4.63
CA ALA A 24 9.33 -1.03 -3.97
C ALA A 24 9.30 0.09 -5.02
N LEU A 25 8.11 0.59 -5.34
CA LEU A 25 7.96 1.68 -6.29
C LEU A 25 8.50 2.92 -5.61
N GLU A 26 9.51 3.53 -6.22
CA GLU A 26 9.96 4.85 -5.81
C GLU A 26 8.92 5.88 -6.27
N LEU A 27 8.89 7.04 -5.64
CA LEU A 27 7.90 8.09 -5.94
C LEU A 27 7.93 8.57 -7.40
N LYS A 28 9.06 8.38 -8.10
CA LYS A 28 9.23 8.65 -9.53
C LYS A 28 8.49 7.66 -10.44
N ASP A 29 8.13 6.50 -9.90
CA ASP A 29 7.45 5.42 -10.62
C ASP A 29 5.92 5.55 -10.52
N LEU A 30 5.41 6.53 -9.75
CA LEU A 30 3.98 6.77 -9.61
C LEU A 30 3.41 7.43 -10.87
N LYS A 31 2.27 6.91 -11.35
CA LYS A 31 1.61 7.35 -12.58
C LYS A 31 0.27 8.03 -12.29
N ALA A 32 -0.06 9.07 -13.06
CA ALA A 32 -1.33 9.78 -12.88
C ALA A 32 -2.52 8.86 -13.17
N GLY A 33 -3.60 9.06 -12.42
CA GLY A 33 -4.78 8.19 -12.48
C GLY A 33 -4.64 6.89 -11.67
N ASN A 34 -3.45 6.56 -11.16
CA ASN A 34 -3.28 5.43 -10.27
C ASN A 34 -3.39 5.83 -8.80
N ILE A 35 -3.83 4.86 -8.01
CA ILE A 35 -3.89 4.96 -6.56
C ILE A 35 -2.82 4.02 -6.01
N TYR A 36 -2.09 4.52 -5.03
CA TYR A 36 -1.09 3.75 -4.32
C TYR A 36 -1.42 3.75 -2.84
N LYS A 37 -1.08 2.66 -2.18
CA LYS A 37 -1.21 2.52 -0.73
C LYS A 37 0.12 2.15 -0.12
N ARG A 38 0.28 2.52 1.12
CA ARG A 38 1.35 2.07 1.99
C ARG A 38 0.69 1.64 3.29
N VAL A 39 1.07 0.47 3.75
CA VAL A 39 0.72 -0.01 5.08
C VAL A 39 2.02 -0.29 5.78
N ASP A 40 2.19 0.29 6.96
CA ASP A 40 3.28 -0.08 7.83
C ASP A 40 2.71 -0.46 9.18
N LYS A 41 3.39 -1.42 9.80
CA LYS A 41 3.05 -1.90 11.11
C LYS A 41 4.30 -1.87 11.96
N ASN A 42 4.23 -1.13 13.06
CA ASN A 42 5.16 -1.30 14.16
C ASN A 42 4.43 -2.01 15.31
N TYR A 43 5.16 -2.43 16.35
CA TYR A 43 4.66 -3.25 17.46
C TYR A 43 3.34 -2.76 18.10
N TYR A 44 3.09 -1.45 18.10
CA TYR A 44 1.94 -0.83 18.78
C TYR A 44 1.03 -0.02 17.85
N THR A 45 1.38 0.10 16.56
CA THR A 45 0.68 1.03 15.68
C THR A 45 0.73 0.55 14.25
N GLU A 46 -0.46 0.40 13.68
CA GLU A 46 -0.65 0.20 12.26
C GLU A 46 -1.01 1.55 11.64
N TYR A 47 -0.41 1.87 10.51
CA TYR A 47 -0.75 3.07 9.75
C TYR A 47 -0.88 2.74 8.27
N SER A 48 -1.89 3.35 7.67
CA SER A 48 -2.21 3.24 6.26
C SER A 48 -2.17 4.61 5.62
N ALA A 49 -1.48 4.74 4.50
CA ALA A 49 -1.42 5.96 3.71
C ALA A 49 -1.82 5.66 2.28
N TYR A 50 -2.63 6.53 1.69
CA TYR A 50 -3.09 6.41 0.31
C TYR A 50 -2.72 7.67 -0.48
N VAL A 51 -2.29 7.46 -1.72
CA VAL A 51 -1.89 8.50 -2.66
C VAL A 51 -2.64 8.25 -3.97
N GLU A 52 -3.58 9.12 -4.30
CA GLU A 52 -4.18 9.19 -5.64
C GLU A 52 -3.42 10.24 -6.45
N VAL A 53 -2.74 9.81 -7.50
CA VAL A 53 -1.88 10.69 -8.30
C VAL A 53 -2.72 11.43 -9.34
N ILE A 54 -2.70 12.75 -9.28
CA ILE A 54 -3.47 13.62 -10.18
C ILE A 54 -2.65 13.98 -11.42
N SER A 55 -1.36 14.26 -11.26
CA SER A 55 -0.51 14.70 -12.38
C SER A 55 0.90 14.12 -12.33
N GLU A 56 1.45 13.82 -13.51
CA GLU A 56 2.86 13.45 -13.69
C GLU A 56 3.74 14.68 -13.96
N GLY A 57 5.05 14.54 -13.76
CA GLY A 57 6.05 15.58 -14.10
C GLY A 57 6.86 16.07 -12.90
N LEU A 58 7.54 17.20 -13.08
CA LEU A 58 8.46 17.79 -12.07
C LEU A 58 7.78 18.10 -10.72
N ARG A 59 6.47 18.31 -10.73
CA ARG A 59 5.64 18.51 -9.54
C ARG A 59 4.47 17.55 -9.61
N VAL A 60 4.66 16.36 -9.05
CA VAL A 60 3.58 15.36 -8.92
C VAL A 60 2.57 15.89 -7.91
N TYR A 61 1.35 16.18 -8.36
CA TYR A 61 0.23 16.51 -7.49
C TYR A 61 -0.58 15.26 -7.19
N CYS A 62 -1.08 15.17 -5.96
CA CYS A 62 -1.88 14.04 -5.51
C CYS A 62 -2.92 14.45 -4.47
N ASN A 63 -3.93 13.61 -4.32
CA ASN A 63 -4.71 13.54 -3.09
C ASN A 63 -4.04 12.52 -2.17
N TYR A 64 -3.91 12.90 -0.91
CA TYR A 64 -3.29 12.09 0.12
C TYR A 64 -4.19 11.97 1.32
N PHE A 65 -4.24 10.77 1.89
CA PHE A 65 -4.69 10.63 3.26
C PHE A 65 -3.89 9.59 4.01
N PHE A 66 -3.79 9.82 5.31
CA PHE A 66 -3.10 9.00 6.28
C PHE A 66 -4.07 8.63 7.38
N ILE A 67 -3.98 7.38 7.83
CA ILE A 67 -4.79 6.82 8.90
C ILE A 67 -3.84 6.10 9.86
N MET A 68 -3.97 6.41 11.14
CA MET A 68 -3.33 5.69 12.23
C MET A 68 -4.41 4.98 13.02
N TYR A 69 -4.20 3.69 13.28
CA TYR A 69 -5.15 2.87 14.03
C TYR A 69 -4.70 2.69 15.49
N ASN A 70 -5.66 2.57 16.41
CA ASN A 70 -5.38 2.13 17.79
C ASN A 70 -5.16 0.61 17.84
N GLU A 71 -4.88 0.08 19.03
CA GLU A 71 -4.66 -1.36 19.24
C GLU A 71 -5.90 -2.23 18.90
N GLN A 72 -7.09 -1.63 18.91
CA GLN A 72 -8.36 -2.26 18.55
C GLN A 72 -8.63 -2.24 17.03
N GLY A 73 -7.77 -1.58 16.24
CA GLY A 73 -7.93 -1.44 14.79
C GLY A 73 -8.89 -0.33 14.38
N GLU A 74 -9.29 0.54 15.30
CA GLU A 74 -10.15 1.70 15.04
C GLU A 74 -9.32 2.92 14.65
N VAL A 75 -9.91 3.87 13.94
CA VAL A 75 -9.24 5.11 13.53
C VAL A 75 -8.93 5.96 14.78
N ALA A 76 -7.65 6.06 15.13
CA ALA A 76 -7.17 6.88 16.24
C ALA A 76 -6.82 8.30 15.80
N TYR A 77 -6.25 8.43 14.60
CA TYR A 77 -5.89 9.70 14.00
C TYR A 77 -5.96 9.57 12.47
N PHE A 78 -6.34 10.65 11.80
CA PHE A 78 -6.25 10.73 10.35
C PHE A 78 -5.83 12.12 9.91
N TYR A 79 -5.26 12.17 8.71
CA TYR A 79 -4.88 13.41 8.03
C TYR A 79 -5.26 13.30 6.56
N VAL A 80 -5.88 14.35 6.00
CA VAL A 80 -6.27 14.40 4.58
C VAL A 80 -5.70 15.69 3.98
N ASN A 81 -5.01 15.55 2.85
CA ASN A 81 -4.55 16.68 2.07
C ASN A 81 -4.94 16.48 0.61
N LYS A 82 -5.57 17.47 0.00
CA LYS A 82 -6.04 17.40 -1.38
C LYS A 82 -5.20 18.29 -2.26
N ASN A 83 -4.92 17.83 -3.47
CA ASN A 83 -4.15 18.58 -4.46
C ASN A 83 -2.82 19.11 -3.88
N CYS A 84 -2.13 18.29 -3.09
CA CYS A 84 -0.82 18.62 -2.51
C CYS A 84 0.31 18.09 -3.38
N GLN A 85 1.50 18.67 -3.24
CA GLN A 85 2.67 18.12 -3.90
C GLN A 85 3.11 16.85 -3.17
N LEU A 86 3.39 15.80 -3.95
CA LEU A 86 3.90 14.54 -3.41
C LEU A 86 5.15 14.76 -2.54
N LYS A 87 5.97 15.77 -2.86
CA LYS A 87 7.17 16.17 -2.09
C LYS A 87 6.87 16.57 -0.64
N GLU A 88 5.74 17.20 -0.38
CA GLU A 88 5.36 17.71 0.95
C GLU A 88 4.94 16.60 1.91
N ILE A 89 4.46 15.49 1.35
CA ILE A 89 3.97 14.32 2.10
C ILE A 89 4.97 13.16 2.11
N GLN A 90 6.19 13.35 1.58
CA GLN A 90 7.20 12.30 1.57
C GLN A 90 7.73 12.05 2.98
N THR A 91 7.51 10.85 3.48
CA THR A 91 8.46 10.27 4.43
C THR A 91 9.54 9.59 3.59
N LEU A 92 10.78 10.09 3.66
CA LEU A 92 11.95 9.42 3.08
C LEU A 92 11.86 7.91 3.37
N TYR A 93 11.98 7.06 2.35
CA TYR A 93 11.89 5.59 2.42
C TYR A 93 10.50 4.93 2.45
N ALA A 94 9.41 5.65 2.21
CA ALA A 94 8.08 5.05 2.06
C ALA A 94 8.01 4.07 0.87
N ARG A 95 7.58 2.83 1.11
CA ARG A 95 7.31 1.83 0.06
C ARG A 95 5.82 1.87 -0.27
N TYR A 96 5.49 2.37 -1.45
CA TYR A 96 4.12 2.39 -1.95
C TYR A 96 3.88 1.20 -2.88
N GLU A 97 2.71 0.61 -2.76
CA GLU A 97 2.21 -0.46 -3.60
C GLU A 97 0.98 0.03 -4.36
N LEU A 98 0.70 -0.56 -5.52
CA LEU A 98 -0.51 -0.23 -6.28
C LEU A 98 -1.75 -0.63 -5.46
N SER A 99 -2.74 0.25 -5.45
CA SER A 99 -4.00 0.09 -4.72
C SER A 99 -5.17 0.16 -5.68
N THR A 100 -6.32 -0.36 -5.24
CA THR A 100 -7.57 -0.24 -5.98
C THR A 100 -8.42 0.95 -5.51
N GLU A 101 -9.30 1.44 -6.39
CA GLU A 101 -10.31 2.44 -6.05
C GLU A 101 -11.26 1.95 -4.94
N LYS A 102 -11.55 0.64 -4.91
CA LYS A 102 -12.37 0.01 -3.87
C LYS A 102 -11.73 0.16 -2.49
N GLU A 103 -10.45 -0.15 -2.35
CA GLU A 103 -9.71 -0.01 -1.09
C GLU A 103 -9.62 1.46 -0.66
N PHE A 104 -9.35 2.36 -1.61
CA PHE A 104 -9.29 3.79 -1.36
C PHE A 104 -10.63 4.35 -0.83
N LYS A 105 -11.73 4.01 -1.50
CA LYS A 105 -13.08 4.41 -1.07
C LYS A 105 -13.46 3.79 0.28
N ALA A 106 -13.06 2.55 0.54
CA ALA A 106 -13.29 1.90 1.83
C ALA A 106 -12.56 2.63 2.96
N ALA A 107 -11.30 3.02 2.77
CA ALA A 107 -10.53 3.77 3.75
C ALA A 107 -11.12 5.18 3.99
N LEU A 108 -11.55 5.87 2.94
CA LEU A 108 -12.29 7.13 3.09
C LEU A 108 -13.62 6.96 3.84
N LYS A 109 -14.32 5.84 3.62
CA LYS A 109 -15.55 5.52 4.36
C LYS A 109 -15.25 5.31 5.85
N MET A 110 -14.19 4.58 6.20
CA MET A 110 -13.77 4.40 7.60
C MET A 110 -13.48 5.73 8.30
N ILE A 111 -12.78 6.65 7.63
CA ILE A 111 -12.55 8.00 8.17
C ILE A 111 -13.89 8.71 8.42
N LYS A 112 -14.81 8.68 7.45
CA LYS A 112 -16.13 9.31 7.61
C LYS A 112 -16.92 8.70 8.77
N ASP A 113 -16.95 7.38 8.86
CA ASP A 113 -17.67 6.66 9.90
C ASP A 113 -17.09 7.01 11.30
N SER A 114 -15.78 7.24 11.41
CA SER A 114 -15.13 7.68 12.66
C SER A 114 -15.47 9.10 13.10
N LEU A 115 -15.99 9.95 12.19
CA LEU A 115 -16.38 11.34 12.47
C LEU A 115 -17.84 11.49 12.91
N THR A 116 -18.67 10.47 12.70
CA THR A 116 -20.13 10.52 12.95
C THR A 116 -20.54 10.11 14.37
N PHE A 117 -19.67 10.34 15.36
CA PHE A 117 -19.98 10.12 16.78
C PHE A 117 -20.85 11.22 17.40
#